data_AF-A0A392QV74-F1
#
_entry.id   AF-A0A392QV74-F1
#
_cell.length_a   1.000
_cell.length_b   1.000
_cell.length_c   1.000
_cell.angle_alpha   90.00
_cell.angle_beta   90.00
_cell.angle_gamma   90.00
#
_symmetry.space_group_name_H-M   'P 1'
#
loop_
_entity.id
_entity.type
_entity.pdbx_description
1 polymer ?
#
loop_
_entity_poly.entity_id
_entity_poly.type
_entity_poly.pdbx_seq_one_letter_code
_entity_poly.pdbx_strand_id
1 'polypeptide(L)'
;REEKAKIHADTLAELRGVRGDLAKLEERKKYVDERVAGLEAAMAPADDEPEEALGLVTRVDLVGKIKEIADDCLAAGKFGWKNAIAQLKLLNSDVEIKTEGMRMLKEVRDGKIVPLPGYQSDSDSEQEEESARMEVVDRQGESAHDDDLTQPGTEGEQNQEGVSNQPGN
;
A
#
# COMPACT_ATOMS: atom_id res chain seq x y z
N ARG A 1 23.36 62.42 21.32
CA ARG A 1 24.50 61.47 21.43
C ARG A 1 24.03 60.13 21.99
N GLU A 2 23.20 60.15 23.03
CA GLU A 2 22.62 58.96 23.66
C GLU A 2 21.69 58.15 22.74
N GLU A 3 20.82 58.81 21.98
CA GLU A 3 19.93 58.16 21.00
C GLU A 3 20.69 57.39 19.91
N LYS A 4 21.76 57.97 19.36
CA LYS A 4 22.63 57.31 18.38
C LYS A 4 23.33 56.07 18.95
N ALA A 5 23.73 56.11 20.23
CA ALA A 5 24.34 54.97 20.90
C ALA A 5 23.34 53.83 21.13
N LYS A 6 22.09 54.18 21.47
CA LYS A 6 21.00 53.21 21.62
C LYS A 6 20.68 52.51 20.30
N ILE A 7 20.47 53.26 19.22
CA ILE A 7 20.22 52.70 17.88
C ILE A 7 21.34 51.74 17.48
N HIS A 8 22.60 52.11 17.70
CA HIS A 8 23.74 51.25 17.38
C HIS A 8 23.76 49.94 18.20
N ALA A 9 23.39 50.00 19.48
CA ALA A 9 23.31 48.83 20.33
C ALA A 9 22.18 47.88 19.88
N ASP A 10 21.02 48.44 19.55
CA ASP A 10 19.85 47.67 19.06
C ASP A 10 20.19 46.99 17.72
N THR A 11 20.78 47.70 16.77
CA THR A 11 21.23 47.13 15.49
C THR A 11 22.26 46.01 15.68
N LEU A 12 23.20 46.14 16.63
CA LEU A 12 24.17 45.08 16.92
C LEU A 12 23.52 43.83 17.52
N ALA A 13 22.49 44.00 18.36
CA ALA A 13 21.74 42.89 18.92
C ALA A 13 20.95 42.16 17.83
N GLU A 14 20.27 42.89 16.95
CA GLU A 14 19.56 42.33 15.80
C GLU A 14 20.50 41.57 14.85
N LEU A 15 21.64 42.16 14.47
CA LEU A 15 22.64 41.50 13.63
C LEU A 15 23.15 40.19 14.24
N ARG A 16 23.34 40.17 15.56
CA ARG A 16 23.73 38.95 16.29
C ARG A 16 22.63 37.89 16.22
N GLY A 17 21.37 38.29 16.37
CA GLY A 17 20.20 37.42 16.21
C GLY A 17 20.13 36.81 14.82
N VAL A 18 20.15 37.66 13.78
CA VAL A 18 20.10 37.24 12.37
C VAL A 18 21.24 36.28 12.03
N ARG A 19 22.46 36.55 12.51
CA ARG A 19 23.59 35.63 12.30
C ARG A 19 23.38 34.28 12.98
N GLY A 20 22.78 34.28 14.17
CA GLY A 20 22.44 33.04 14.87
C GLY A 20 21.38 32.22 14.13
N ASP A 21 20.36 32.88 13.60
CA ASP A 21 19.30 32.20 12.85
C ASP A 21 19.79 31.72 11.47
N LEU A 22 20.68 32.48 10.82
CA LEU A 22 21.36 32.05 9.60
C LEU A 22 22.14 30.75 9.83
N ALA A 23 22.92 30.65 10.92
CA ALA A 23 23.67 29.45 11.23
C ALA A 23 22.75 28.22 11.46
N LYS A 24 21.63 28.40 12.18
CA LYS A 24 20.64 27.32 12.37
C LYS A 24 20.00 26.90 11.04
N LEU A 25 19.73 27.86 10.16
CA LEU A 25 19.14 27.60 8.85
C LEU A 25 20.12 26.84 7.94
N GLU A 26 21.41 27.18 7.98
CA GLU A 26 22.47 26.46 7.26
C GLU A 26 22.59 25.00 7.73
N GLU A 27 22.56 24.75 9.04
CA GLU A 27 22.56 23.39 9.59
C GLU A 27 21.30 22.60 9.16
N ARG A 28 20.12 23.23 9.23
CA ARG A 28 18.87 22.59 8.81
C ARG A 28 18.87 22.29 7.31
N LYS A 29 19.39 23.19 6.49
CA LYS A 29 19.54 22.99 5.04
C LYS A 29 20.43 21.79 4.76
N LYS A 30 21.61 21.70 5.41
CA LYS A 30 22.51 20.56 5.27
C LYS A 30 21.82 19.24 5.62
N TYR A 31 21.08 19.20 6.73
CA TYR A 31 20.33 18.01 7.14
C TYR A 31 19.25 17.60 6.11
N VAL A 32 18.54 18.58 5.54
CA VAL A 32 17.52 18.31 4.51
C VAL A 32 18.18 17.81 3.22
N ASP A 33 19.27 18.45 2.78
CA ASP A 33 20.02 18.04 1.58
C ASP A 33 20.54 16.59 1.71
N GLU A 34 21.09 16.22 2.88
CA GLU A 34 21.53 14.85 3.17
C GLU A 34 20.36 13.85 3.16
N ARG A 35 19.20 14.23 3.69
CA ARG A 35 17.99 13.39 3.68
C ARG A 35 17.42 13.20 2.28
N VAL A 36 17.40 14.26 1.47
CA VAL A 36 16.93 14.18 0.08
C VAL A 36 17.85 13.27 -0.71
N ALA A 37 19.17 13.43 -0.60
CA ALA A 37 20.12 12.54 -1.27
C ALA A 37 19.95 11.07 -0.85
N GLY A 38 19.69 10.82 0.44
CA GLY A 38 19.40 9.46 0.93
C GLY A 38 18.10 8.88 0.37
N LEU A 39 17.06 9.69 0.22
CA LEU A 39 15.79 9.26 -0.38
C LEU A 39 15.92 9.02 -1.88
N GLU A 40 16.61 9.90 -2.60
CA GLU A 40 16.89 9.73 -4.04
C GLU A 40 17.67 8.44 -4.30
N ALA A 41 18.68 8.14 -3.48
CA ALA A 41 19.42 6.89 -3.58
C ALA A 41 18.54 5.65 -3.26
N ALA A 42 17.62 5.77 -2.30
CA ALA A 42 16.71 4.68 -1.94
C ALA A 42 15.59 4.46 -2.98
N MET A 43 15.25 5.48 -3.76
CA MET A 43 14.27 5.42 -4.86
C MET A 43 14.93 5.22 -6.23
N ALA A 44 16.25 5.01 -6.28
CA ALA A 44 16.94 4.76 -7.54
C ALA A 44 16.47 3.42 -8.14
N PRO A 45 16.13 3.40 -9.44
CA PRO A 45 15.74 2.17 -10.12
C PRO A 45 16.83 1.09 -10.05
N ALA A 46 16.42 -0.17 -10.05
CA ALA A 46 17.35 -1.30 -10.20
C ALA A 46 17.74 -1.48 -11.69
N ASP A 47 18.93 -2.04 -11.95
CA ASP A 47 19.40 -2.27 -13.33
C ASP A 47 18.50 -3.24 -14.11
N ASP A 48 17.81 -4.14 -13.42
CA ASP A 48 16.88 -5.13 -13.95
C ASP A 48 15.41 -4.76 -13.71
N GLU A 49 15.14 -3.49 -13.38
CA GLU A 49 13.77 -3.03 -13.16
C GLU A 49 12.96 -3.08 -14.47
N PRO A 50 11.80 -3.75 -14.48
CA PRO A 50 10.95 -3.83 -15.66
C PRO A 50 10.38 -2.45 -16.02
N GLU A 51 10.17 -2.19 -17.31
CA GLU A 51 9.65 -0.89 -17.80
C GLU A 51 8.27 -0.57 -17.18
N GLU A 52 7.49 -1.61 -16.88
CA GLU A 52 6.19 -1.52 -16.24
C GLU A 52 6.26 -1.00 -14.79
N ALA A 53 7.43 -1.06 -14.14
CA ALA A 53 7.64 -0.56 -12.78
C ALA A 53 8.04 0.92 -12.72
N LEU A 54 8.54 1.50 -13.81
CA LEU A 54 9.00 2.91 -13.87
C LEU A 54 7.91 3.94 -13.53
N GLY A 55 6.63 3.56 -13.60
CA GLY A 55 5.49 4.40 -13.25
C GLY A 55 4.97 4.24 -11.81
N LEU A 56 5.52 3.32 -11.02
CA LEU A 56 4.99 2.97 -9.69
C LEU A 56 5.61 3.82 -8.58
N VAL A 57 5.29 5.11 -8.58
CA VAL A 57 5.92 6.10 -7.68
C VAL A 57 5.26 6.19 -6.30
N THR A 58 4.06 5.63 -6.13
CA THR A 58 3.37 5.57 -4.83
C THR A 58 3.10 4.13 -4.40
N ARG A 59 2.88 3.94 -3.09
CA ARG A 59 2.40 2.66 -2.55
C ARG A 59 1.07 2.23 -3.18
N VAL A 60 0.20 3.19 -3.53
CA VAL A 60 -1.09 2.89 -4.15
C VAL A 60 -0.88 2.28 -5.54
N ASP A 61 0.00 2.87 -6.35
CA ASP A 61 0.34 2.35 -7.68
C ASP A 61 0.91 0.93 -7.59
N LEU A 62 1.88 0.72 -6.69
CA LEU A 62 2.49 -0.59 -6.48
C LEU A 62 1.47 -1.66 -6.05
N VAL A 63 0.63 -1.34 -5.05
CA VAL A 63 -0.39 -2.29 -4.58
C VAL A 63 -1.44 -2.56 -5.66
N GLY A 64 -1.83 -1.54 -6.42
CA GLY A 64 -2.72 -1.69 -7.57
C GLY A 64 -2.14 -2.64 -8.61
N LYS A 65 -0.87 -2.47 -8.99
CA LYS A 65 -0.21 -3.33 -9.97
C LYS A 65 -0.04 -4.77 -9.48
N ILE A 66 0.26 -4.96 -8.19
CA ILE A 66 0.31 -6.30 -7.58
C ILE A 66 -1.05 -7.00 -7.68
N LYS A 67 -2.15 -6.28 -7.39
CA LYS A 67 -3.51 -6.83 -7.51
C LYS A 67 -3.81 -7.26 -8.95
N GLU A 68 -3.56 -6.38 -9.91
CA GLU A 68 -3.74 -6.65 -11.34
C GLU A 68 -2.98 -7.93 -11.77
N ILE A 69 -1.68 -8.01 -11.45
CA ILE A 69 -0.85 -9.18 -11.80
C ILE A 69 -1.36 -10.46 -11.12
N ALA A 70 -1.78 -10.38 -9.85
CA ALA A 70 -2.31 -11.53 -9.12
C ALA A 70 -3.61 -12.05 -9.75
N ASP A 71 -4.51 -11.14 -10.12
CA ASP A 71 -5.79 -11.47 -10.77
C ASP A 71 -5.55 -12.09 -12.15
N ASP A 72 -4.65 -11.51 -12.95
CA ASP A 72 -4.26 -12.04 -14.26
C ASP A 72 -3.64 -13.43 -14.16
N CYS A 73 -2.73 -13.65 -13.20
CA CYS A 73 -2.12 -14.96 -12.96
C CYS A 73 -3.17 -16.00 -12.56
N LEU A 74 -4.12 -15.64 -11.71
CA LEU A 74 -5.22 -16.53 -11.31
C LEU A 74 -6.13 -16.86 -12.49
N ALA A 75 -6.47 -15.88 -13.31
CA ALA A 75 -7.27 -16.08 -14.52
C ALA A 75 -6.56 -16.99 -15.53
N ALA A 76 -5.28 -16.71 -15.81
CA ALA A 76 -4.45 -17.52 -16.70
C ALA A 76 -4.30 -18.96 -16.18
N GLY A 77 -4.06 -19.15 -14.88
CA GLY A 77 -3.96 -20.46 -14.24
C GLY A 77 -5.27 -21.26 -14.34
N LYS A 78 -6.41 -20.64 -14.01
CA LYS A 78 -7.74 -21.26 -14.15
C LYS A 78 -8.03 -21.67 -15.59
N PHE A 79 -7.71 -20.80 -16.55
CA PHE A 79 -7.89 -21.10 -17.97
C PHE A 79 -6.98 -22.24 -18.44
N GLY A 80 -5.68 -22.15 -18.16
CA GLY A 80 -4.68 -23.15 -18.54
C GLY A 80 -5.03 -24.53 -17.99
N TRP A 81 -5.48 -24.60 -16.73
CA TRP A 81 -5.95 -25.82 -16.10
C TRP A 81 -7.16 -26.44 -16.82
N LYS A 82 -8.23 -25.65 -17.04
CA LYS A 82 -9.43 -26.11 -17.73
C LYS A 82 -9.12 -26.59 -19.15
N ASN A 83 -8.26 -25.85 -19.85
CA ASN A 83 -7.82 -26.19 -21.20
C ASN A 83 -7.01 -27.51 -21.20
N ALA A 84 -6.10 -27.70 -20.25
CA ALA A 84 -5.34 -28.95 -20.11
C ALA A 84 -6.25 -30.16 -19.85
N ILE A 85 -7.24 -30.03 -18.96
CA ILE A 85 -8.25 -31.08 -18.73
C ILE A 85 -9.03 -31.38 -20.01
N ALA A 86 -9.46 -30.35 -20.75
CA ALA A 86 -10.19 -30.52 -22.00
C ALA A 86 -9.34 -31.27 -23.05
N GLN A 87 -8.06 -30.91 -23.20
CA GLN A 87 -7.13 -31.61 -24.09
C GLN A 87 -6.92 -33.07 -23.66
N LEU A 88 -6.76 -33.34 -22.36
CA LEU A 88 -6.62 -34.70 -21.84
C LEU A 88 -7.86 -35.55 -22.15
N LYS A 89 -9.07 -35.00 -21.96
CA LYS A 89 -10.33 -35.69 -22.30
C LYS A 89 -10.46 -35.96 -23.79
N LEU A 90 -10.04 -35.00 -24.63
CA LEU A 90 -10.07 -35.14 -26.09
C LEU A 90 -9.14 -36.26 -26.56
N LEU A 91 -7.91 -36.31 -26.03
CA LEU A 91 -6.89 -37.29 -26.41
C LEU A 91 -7.18 -38.70 -25.86
N ASN A 92 -7.98 -38.81 -24.80
CA ASN A 92 -8.31 -40.07 -24.14
C ASN A 92 -9.82 -40.29 -24.12
N SER A 93 -10.47 -40.26 -25.29
CA SER A 93 -11.94 -40.33 -25.40
C SER A 93 -12.56 -41.61 -24.79
N ASP A 94 -11.80 -42.70 -24.76
CA ASP A 94 -12.25 -44.00 -24.27
C ASP A 94 -11.99 -44.19 -22.75
N VAL A 95 -11.41 -43.19 -22.09
CA VAL A 95 -11.05 -43.23 -20.67
C VAL A 95 -11.77 -42.12 -19.92
N GLU A 96 -12.53 -42.49 -18.90
CA GLU A 96 -13.12 -41.51 -17.98
C GLU A 96 -12.05 -40.94 -17.05
N ILE A 97 -11.73 -39.65 -17.22
CA ILE A 97 -10.78 -38.94 -16.34
C ILE A 97 -11.48 -38.60 -15.02
N LYS A 98 -11.10 -39.30 -13.96
CA LYS A 98 -11.54 -39.00 -12.58
C LYS A 98 -10.81 -37.76 -12.07
N THR A 99 -11.58 -36.74 -11.71
CA THR A 99 -11.07 -35.49 -11.15
C THR A 99 -11.44 -35.30 -9.68
N GLU A 100 -12.18 -36.25 -9.11
CA GLU A 100 -12.54 -36.25 -7.69
C GLU A 100 -11.29 -36.28 -6.80
N GLY A 101 -11.28 -35.45 -5.76
CA GLY A 101 -10.16 -35.33 -4.84
C GLY A 101 -8.99 -34.48 -5.33
N MET A 102 -8.98 -34.03 -6.59
CA MET A 102 -7.99 -33.06 -7.07
C MET A 102 -8.17 -31.71 -6.37
N ARG A 103 -7.13 -31.24 -5.69
CA ARG A 103 -7.09 -29.90 -5.07
C ARG A 103 -5.66 -29.35 -5.13
N MET A 104 -5.52 -28.03 -5.03
CA MET A 104 -4.23 -27.32 -5.13
C MET A 104 -3.18 -27.84 -4.13
N LEU A 105 -3.60 -28.19 -2.92
CA LEU A 105 -2.71 -28.62 -1.83
C LEU A 105 -2.55 -30.16 -1.74
N LYS A 106 -2.74 -30.85 -2.87
CA LYS A 106 -2.61 -32.30 -2.96
C LYS A 106 -1.66 -32.69 -4.09
N GLU A 107 -0.93 -33.79 -3.89
CA GLU A 107 -0.02 -34.38 -4.87
C GLU A 107 -0.35 -35.86 -5.12
N VAL A 108 0.18 -36.42 -6.21
CA VAL A 108 0.11 -37.86 -6.46
C VAL A 108 1.34 -38.53 -5.86
N ARG A 109 1.13 -39.37 -4.84
CA ARG A 109 2.16 -40.20 -4.22
C ARG A 109 1.70 -41.65 -4.22
N ASP A 110 2.53 -42.55 -4.73
CA ASP A 110 2.21 -43.99 -4.84
C ASP A 110 0.86 -44.28 -5.53
N GLY A 111 0.53 -43.49 -6.57
CA GLY A 111 -0.72 -43.63 -7.33
C GLY A 111 -1.97 -43.12 -6.60
N LYS A 112 -1.82 -42.45 -5.45
CA LYS A 112 -2.93 -41.87 -4.69
C LYS A 112 -2.77 -40.36 -4.59
N ILE A 113 -3.89 -39.64 -4.64
CA ILE A 113 -3.92 -38.22 -4.34
C ILE A 113 -3.88 -38.05 -2.83
N VAL A 114 -2.82 -37.44 -2.31
CA VAL A 114 -2.59 -37.21 -0.88
C VAL A 114 -2.29 -35.73 -0.62
N PRO A 115 -2.56 -35.21 0.59
CA PRO A 115 -2.17 -33.85 0.95
C PRO A 115 -0.65 -33.63 0.86
N LEU A 116 -0.24 -32.43 0.49
CA LEU A 116 1.16 -32.01 0.56
C LEU A 116 1.66 -32.09 2.01
N PRO A 117 2.95 -32.37 2.24
CA PRO A 117 3.54 -32.36 3.58
C PRO A 117 3.25 -31.04 4.30
N GLY A 118 2.73 -31.12 5.53
CA GLY A 118 2.39 -29.95 6.35
C GLY A 118 0.97 -29.40 6.15
N TYR A 119 0.20 -29.94 5.22
CA TYR A 119 -1.21 -29.59 5.02
C TYR A 119 -2.10 -30.77 5.45
N GLN A 120 -2.91 -30.58 6.51
CA GLN A 120 -3.90 -31.56 6.93
C GLN A 120 -5.23 -31.25 6.25
N SER A 121 -5.72 -32.20 5.46
CA SER A 121 -6.92 -32.09 4.62
C SER A 121 -8.18 -32.34 5.44
N ASP A 122 -8.57 -31.40 6.31
CA ASP A 122 -9.94 -31.37 6.81
C ASP A 122 -10.81 -30.83 5.66
N SER A 123 -11.50 -31.75 4.98
CA SER A 123 -11.91 -31.61 3.56
C SER A 123 -12.98 -30.56 3.23
N ASP A 124 -13.41 -29.74 4.18
CA ASP A 124 -14.46 -28.73 4.02
C ASP A 124 -13.96 -27.28 4.14
N SER A 125 -12.83 -27.03 4.81
CA SER A 125 -12.32 -25.66 5.04
C SER A 125 -11.63 -25.04 3.82
N GLU A 126 -11.02 -25.86 2.94
CA GLU A 126 -10.31 -25.35 1.75
C GLU A 126 -11.25 -24.66 0.76
N GLN A 127 -12.52 -25.09 0.67
CA GLN A 127 -13.49 -24.58 -0.30
C GLN A 127 -14.15 -23.28 0.18
N GLU A 128 -14.44 -23.17 1.49
CA GLU A 128 -14.91 -21.92 2.12
C GLU A 128 -13.80 -20.86 2.19
N GLU A 129 -12.55 -21.23 2.51
CA GLU A 129 -11.43 -20.29 2.49
C GLU A 129 -11.10 -19.80 1.06
N GLU A 130 -11.14 -20.66 0.05
CA GLU A 130 -10.93 -20.27 -1.35
C GLU A 130 -12.03 -19.31 -1.82
N SER A 131 -13.30 -19.61 -1.50
CA SER A 131 -14.43 -18.76 -1.86
C SER A 131 -14.42 -17.43 -1.11
N ALA A 132 -14.10 -17.42 0.19
CA ALA A 132 -14.03 -16.21 0.99
C ALA A 132 -12.85 -15.31 0.59
N ARG A 133 -11.69 -15.89 0.25
CA ARG A 133 -10.54 -15.13 -0.28
C ARG A 133 -10.84 -14.51 -1.64
N MET A 134 -11.61 -15.19 -2.49
CA MET A 134 -12.01 -14.67 -3.80
C MET A 134 -13.08 -13.58 -3.68
N GLU A 135 -14.05 -13.72 -2.77
CA GLU A 135 -15.10 -12.71 -2.54
C GLU A 135 -14.58 -11.38 -1.96
N VAL A 136 -13.52 -11.41 -1.15
CA VAL A 136 -12.91 -10.19 -0.59
C VAL A 136 -12.24 -9.35 -1.69
N VAL A 137 -11.72 -9.99 -2.74
CA VAL A 137 -11.06 -9.31 -3.88
C VAL A 137 -12.08 -8.54 -4.73
N ASP A 138 -13.28 -9.09 -4.90
CA ASP A 138 -14.37 -8.48 -5.69
C ASP A 138 -15.02 -7.28 -4.96
N ARG A 139 -15.23 -7.36 -3.64
CA ARG A 139 -15.90 -6.28 -2.88
C ARG A 139 -15.06 -5.04 -2.65
N GLN A 140 -13.74 -5.10 -2.80
CA GLN A 140 -12.86 -3.93 -2.63
C GLN A 140 -12.71 -3.08 -3.90
N GLY A 141 -13.42 -3.41 -4.98
CA GLY A 141 -13.51 -2.62 -6.21
C GLY A 141 -14.63 -1.56 -6.22
N GLU A 142 -15.50 -1.52 -5.20
CA GLU A 142 -16.63 -0.60 -5.13
C GLU A 142 -16.55 0.31 -3.88
N SER A 143 -15.50 1.12 -3.74
CA SER A 143 -15.62 2.35 -2.95
C SER A 143 -15.80 3.51 -3.91
N ALA A 144 -17.07 3.79 -4.21
CA ALA A 144 -17.51 4.95 -4.96
C ALA A 144 -16.90 6.22 -4.36
N HIS A 145 -16.19 6.93 -5.22
CA HIS A 145 -15.77 8.30 -5.04
C HIS A 145 -17.01 9.17 -5.25
N ASP A 146 -17.73 9.49 -4.18
CA ASP A 146 -18.70 10.59 -4.21
C ASP A 146 -17.97 11.88 -3.83
N ASP A 147 -17.34 12.49 -4.83
CA ASP A 147 -16.97 13.89 -4.79
C ASP A 147 -18.23 14.73 -5.08
N ASP A 148 -19.02 15.05 -4.05
CA ASP A 148 -19.96 16.17 -4.13
C ASP A 148 -19.25 17.46 -3.73
N LEU A 149 -18.62 18.10 -4.72
CA LEU A 149 -18.20 19.49 -4.66
C LEU A 149 -19.33 20.38 -5.19
N THR A 150 -20.12 20.93 -4.28
CA THR A 150 -20.90 22.15 -4.56
C THR A 150 -20.73 23.17 -3.41
N GLN A 151 -20.03 24.27 -3.72
CA GLN A 151 -19.66 25.44 -2.88
C GLN A 151 -20.89 26.32 -2.49
N PRO A 152 -20.81 27.51 -1.83
CA PRO A 152 -19.70 28.31 -1.27
C PRO A 152 -19.97 28.88 0.15
N GLY A 153 -19.07 29.72 0.66
CA GLY A 153 -18.87 30.01 2.09
C GLY A 153 -19.85 30.93 2.83
N THR A 154 -19.62 31.04 4.15
CA THR A 154 -19.89 32.22 4.98
C THR A 154 -19.04 32.16 6.26
N GLU A 155 -18.43 33.29 6.58
CA GLU A 155 -17.80 33.61 7.86
C GLU A 155 -18.82 33.58 9.01
N GLY A 156 -18.37 33.27 10.23
CA GLY A 156 -19.20 33.40 11.44
C GLY A 156 -18.51 32.90 12.71
N GLU A 157 -18.05 33.85 13.53
CA GLU A 157 -17.58 33.68 14.90
C GLU A 157 -18.54 32.86 15.78
N GLN A 158 -18.01 32.12 16.77
CA GLN A 158 -18.25 32.37 18.21
C GLN A 158 -17.70 31.25 19.12
N ASN A 159 -16.79 31.67 20.00
CA ASN A 159 -16.63 31.31 21.42
C ASN A 159 -17.15 29.95 21.92
N GLN A 160 -16.26 29.17 22.55
CA GLN A 160 -16.59 28.47 23.80
C GLN A 160 -15.50 28.67 24.85
N GLU A 161 -15.91 29.36 25.90
CA GLU A 161 -15.25 29.51 27.20
C GLU A 161 -15.31 28.21 28.02
N GLY A 162 -14.30 28.02 28.87
CA GLY A 162 -14.50 27.72 30.29
C GLY A 162 -15.05 26.34 30.69
N VAL A 163 -14.15 25.40 30.98
CA VAL A 163 -14.46 24.30 31.91
C VAL A 163 -13.83 24.60 33.27
N SER A 164 -14.65 25.08 34.19
CA SER A 164 -14.42 24.97 35.62
C SER A 164 -15.76 24.87 36.32
N ASN A 165 -16.01 23.74 36.99
CA ASN A 165 -16.34 23.69 38.42
C ASN A 165 -16.91 22.32 38.83
N GLN A 166 -16.25 21.70 39.81
CA GLN A 166 -16.93 20.92 40.85
C GLN A 166 -17.82 21.85 41.69
N PRO A 167 -18.85 21.33 42.38
CA PRO A 167 -18.71 20.92 43.78
C PRO A 167 -19.44 19.59 44.05
N GLY A 168 -19.24 18.82 45.13
CA GLY A 168 -18.88 19.19 46.49
C GLY A 168 -20.09 18.95 47.39
N ASN A 169 -20.11 17.80 48.07
CA ASN A 169 -20.65 17.61 49.42
C ASN A 169 -20.02 16.36 50.05
#